data_AF-A0A401HR41-F1
#
_entry.id   AF-A0A401HR41-F1
#
_cell.length_a   1.000
_cell.length_b   1.000
_cell.length_c   1.000
_cell.angle_alpha   90.00
_cell.angle_beta   90.00
_cell.angle_gamma   90.00
#
_symmetry.space_group_name_H-M   'P 1'
#
loop_
_entity.id
_entity.type
_entity.pdbx_description
1 polymer ?
#
loop_
_entity_poly.entity_id
_entity_poly.type
_entity_poly.pdbx_seq_one_letter_code
_entity_poly.pdbx_strand_id
1 'polypeptide(L)'
;MNWLRKHSDEKLEGHFLFLILTSIFIILTSVSCSTSILVLLSALVFYISFVVGKRLYHVLGLEDLLDESSLLNLKSKGKYKIDYLKHYIFGLTLMTVGLVFLVIDILWTGGVPLFDLTSKRFLSPLYTMLSRLLILGWAIVVASKLSLDKIRVIIYSLIFSGVIMLLGYRTSVMVLLMSTLFVLYYTNKIKNRELLLFISGILALLLLLSLIKLKILGSGGIPLLSRMDLTMSVLDIIVHNFNGVFNGYLTYSAIYSYLGMTPGPRTIVANSLGIYGVTITPTIFGGVIGDYGVLGIVPYFGLLGIFMGFLYRIAESFKGIYLGVYAVLLSYLLVSIETGILDLDVILYYIFGFLLCIYVILRKFMCRS
;
A
#
# COMPACT_ATOMS: atom_id res chain seq x y z
N MET A 1 -26.02 26.49 6.71
CA MET A 1 -26.30 25.25 5.94
C MET A 1 -25.45 25.06 4.69
N ASN A 2 -25.04 26.11 3.95
CA ASN A 2 -24.16 25.97 2.77
C ASN A 2 -22.68 25.68 3.09
N TRP A 3 -22.20 26.01 4.30
CA TRP A 3 -20.82 25.75 4.71
C TRP A 3 -20.54 24.25 4.96
N LEU A 4 -21.48 23.55 5.62
CA LEU A 4 -21.43 22.09 5.85
C LEU A 4 -21.55 21.27 4.55
N ARG A 5 -22.24 21.80 3.53
CA ARG A 5 -22.35 21.12 2.22
C ARG A 5 -21.03 21.18 1.44
N LYS A 6 -20.30 22.31 1.54
CA LYS A 6 -19.03 22.52 0.85
C LYS A 6 -17.89 21.64 1.39
N HIS A 7 -17.90 21.31 2.68
CA HIS A 7 -16.96 20.32 3.26
C HIS A 7 -17.38 18.86 3.03
N SER A 8 -18.62 18.58 2.63
CA SER A 8 -19.08 17.20 2.37
C SER A 8 -18.58 16.64 1.02
N ASP A 9 -18.12 17.52 0.13
CA ASP A 9 -17.57 17.19 -1.19
C ASP A 9 -16.03 17.23 -1.23
N GLU A 10 -15.35 17.57 -0.12
CA GLU A 10 -13.90 17.42 -0.05
C GLU A 10 -13.55 15.93 -0.04
N LYS A 11 -12.56 15.57 -0.87
CA LYS A 11 -12.09 14.19 -0.93
C LYS A 11 -11.39 13.85 0.38
N LEU A 12 -11.77 12.71 0.96
CA LEU A 12 -11.08 12.05 2.04
C LEU A 12 -9.65 11.71 1.56
N GLU A 13 -8.70 12.50 2.01
CA GLU A 13 -7.28 12.30 1.66
C GLU A 13 -6.67 11.12 2.44
N GLY A 14 -5.61 10.53 1.89
CA GLY A 14 -4.99 9.32 2.46
C GLY A 14 -4.49 9.46 3.89
N HIS A 15 -4.07 10.67 4.29
CA HIS A 15 -3.61 10.95 5.64
C HIS A 15 -4.73 10.92 6.70
N PHE A 16 -5.96 11.29 6.36
CA PHE A 16 -7.12 11.08 7.24
C PHE A 16 -7.46 9.60 7.38
N LEU A 17 -7.44 8.84 6.28
CA LEU A 17 -7.67 7.40 6.30
C LEU A 17 -6.67 6.67 7.18
N PHE A 18 -5.38 7.05 7.09
CA PHE A 18 -4.33 6.47 7.92
C PHE A 18 -4.59 6.75 9.40
N LEU A 19 -4.85 8.01 9.77
CA LEU A 19 -5.12 8.38 11.16
C LEU A 19 -6.36 7.67 11.74
N ILE A 20 -7.45 7.60 10.97
CA ILE A 20 -8.68 6.92 11.39
C ILE A 20 -8.42 5.44 11.58
N LEU A 21 -7.74 4.78 10.63
CA LEU A 21 -7.47 3.35 10.71
C LEU A 21 -6.54 3.03 11.88
N THR A 22 -5.49 3.83 12.13
CA THR A 22 -4.61 3.65 13.30
C THR A 22 -5.38 3.82 14.60
N SER A 23 -6.29 4.79 14.67
CA SER A 23 -7.11 5.04 15.86
C SER A 23 -8.06 3.89 16.14
N ILE A 24 -8.72 3.37 15.10
CA ILE A 24 -9.58 2.18 15.19
C ILE A 24 -8.76 0.97 15.65
N PHE A 25 -7.54 0.79 15.13
CA PHE A 25 -6.69 -0.33 15.51
C PHE A 25 -6.35 -0.30 17.00
N ILE A 26 -5.96 0.86 17.53
CA ILE A 26 -5.65 1.03 18.96
C ILE A 26 -6.87 0.71 19.83
N ILE A 27 -8.07 1.20 19.45
CA ILE A 27 -9.30 0.97 20.22
C ILE A 27 -9.67 -0.52 20.26
N LEU A 28 -9.42 -1.24 19.17
CA LEU A 28 -9.80 -2.64 19.03
C LEU A 28 -8.81 -3.62 19.68
N THR A 29 -7.62 -3.19 20.07
CA THR A 29 -6.54 -4.08 20.55
C THR A 29 -6.09 -3.77 21.96
N SER A 30 -5.67 -4.81 22.70
CA SER A 30 -5.14 -4.67 24.06
C SER A 30 -3.64 -4.34 24.05
N VAL A 31 -3.29 -3.05 23.96
CA VAL A 31 -1.89 -2.58 23.95
C VAL A 31 -1.61 -1.66 25.14
N SER A 32 -0.34 -1.57 25.56
CA SER A 32 0.05 -0.67 26.64
C SER A 32 -0.24 0.80 26.29
N CYS A 33 -0.43 1.64 27.31
CA CYS A 33 -0.68 3.07 27.12
C CYS A 33 0.49 3.76 26.39
N SER A 34 1.74 3.37 26.73
CA SER A 34 2.95 3.93 26.13
C SER A 34 3.04 3.70 24.62
N THR A 35 2.70 2.50 24.15
CA THR A 35 2.74 2.15 22.73
C THR A 35 1.58 2.78 21.97
N SER A 36 0.40 2.86 22.59
CA SER A 36 -0.75 3.57 22.03
C SER A 36 -0.44 5.05 21.77
N ILE A 37 0.18 5.75 22.72
CA ILE A 37 0.61 7.15 22.56
C ILE A 37 1.62 7.27 21.42
N LEU A 38 2.57 6.34 21.34
CA LEU A 38 3.63 6.36 20.34
C LEU A 38 3.09 6.11 18.92
N VAL A 39 2.13 5.19 18.76
CA VAL A 39 1.45 4.96 17.48
C VAL A 39 0.65 6.21 17.08
N LEU A 40 -0.08 6.85 18.01
CA LEU A 40 -0.78 8.10 17.71
C LEU A 40 0.19 9.23 17.31
N LEU A 41 1.32 9.35 18.01
CA LEU A 41 2.36 10.33 17.68
C LEU A 41 2.90 10.09 16.26
N SER A 42 3.18 8.84 15.90
CA SER A 42 3.66 8.50 14.56
C SER A 42 2.63 8.83 13.45
N ALA A 43 1.35 8.59 13.71
CA ALA A 43 0.27 8.97 12.80
C ALA A 43 0.12 10.48 12.68
N LEU A 44 0.32 11.23 13.76
CA LEU A 44 0.31 12.69 13.76
C LEU A 44 1.50 13.27 13.00
N VAL A 45 2.70 12.73 13.18
CA VAL A 45 3.90 13.11 12.42
C VAL A 45 3.66 12.88 10.93
N PHE A 46 3.13 11.71 10.55
CA PHE A 46 2.76 11.41 9.17
C PHE A 46 1.74 12.43 8.62
N TYR A 47 0.71 12.76 9.41
CA TYR A 47 -0.33 13.72 9.04
C TYR A 47 0.26 15.10 8.71
N ILE A 48 1.05 15.68 9.62
CA ILE A 48 1.68 16.99 9.43
C ILE A 48 2.58 16.96 8.19
N SER A 49 3.39 15.91 8.07
CA SER A 49 4.37 15.76 7.00
C SER A 49 3.71 15.58 5.63
N PHE A 50 2.55 14.92 5.58
CA PHE A 50 1.73 14.83 4.37
C PHE A 50 1.25 16.21 3.90
N VAL A 51 0.79 17.07 4.82
CA VAL A 51 0.40 18.45 4.48
C VAL A 51 1.59 19.25 3.96
N VAL A 52 2.78 19.08 4.56
CA VAL A 52 4.03 19.69 4.07
C VAL A 52 4.36 19.19 2.65
N GLY A 53 4.24 17.89 2.38
CA GLY A 53 4.43 17.31 1.05
C GLY A 53 3.49 17.89 -0.01
N LYS A 54 2.23 18.13 0.34
CA LYS A 54 1.29 18.83 -0.57
C LYS A 54 1.73 20.25 -0.87
N ARG A 55 2.19 21.00 0.15
CA ARG A 55 2.70 22.37 -0.05
C ARG A 55 3.95 22.39 -0.92
N LEU A 56 4.83 21.40 -0.78
CA LEU A 56 6.04 21.27 -1.59
C LEU A 56 5.75 21.24 -3.10
N TYR A 57 4.65 20.60 -3.50
CA TYR A 57 4.19 20.59 -4.90
C TYR A 57 3.93 22.01 -5.45
N HIS A 58 3.24 22.85 -4.68
CA HIS A 58 2.95 24.23 -5.04
C HIS A 58 4.21 25.11 -5.00
N VAL A 59 5.09 24.92 -4.01
CA VAL A 59 6.36 25.65 -3.90
C VAL A 59 7.27 25.35 -5.09
N LEU A 60 7.29 24.09 -5.56
CA LEU A 60 7.99 23.71 -6.78
C LEU A 60 7.28 24.19 -8.05
N GLY A 61 6.09 24.81 -7.96
CA GLY A 61 5.30 25.35 -9.07
C GLY A 61 4.93 24.30 -10.11
N LEU A 62 4.76 23.03 -9.73
CA LEU A 62 4.50 21.97 -10.71
C LEU A 62 3.15 22.13 -11.44
N GLU A 63 2.30 23.03 -10.97
CA GLU A 63 1.07 23.48 -11.63
C GLU A 63 1.34 24.13 -12.99
N ASP A 64 2.45 24.86 -13.13
CA ASP A 64 2.86 25.53 -14.37
C ASP A 64 2.99 24.54 -15.53
N LEU A 65 3.39 23.28 -15.25
CA LEU A 65 3.53 22.22 -16.27
C LEU A 65 2.19 21.86 -16.93
N LEU A 66 1.08 22.09 -16.25
CA LEU A 66 -0.26 21.88 -16.77
C LEU A 66 -0.82 23.16 -17.39
N ASP A 67 -0.60 24.33 -16.78
CA ASP A 67 -1.14 25.61 -17.28
C ASP A 67 -0.42 26.17 -18.52
N GLU A 68 0.86 25.84 -18.75
CA GLU A 68 1.52 26.12 -20.04
C GLU A 68 0.78 25.47 -21.22
N SER A 69 -0.08 24.48 -20.98
CA SER A 69 -0.92 23.87 -22.01
C SER A 69 -2.19 24.65 -22.37
N SER A 70 -2.66 25.56 -21.50
CA SER A 70 -3.95 26.27 -21.65
C SER A 70 -3.82 27.67 -22.26
N LEU A 71 -2.68 28.36 -22.08
CA LEU A 71 -2.49 29.76 -22.52
C LEU A 71 -1.61 29.97 -23.76
N LEU A 72 -0.82 29.00 -24.19
CA LEU A 72 0.16 29.15 -25.30
C LEU A 72 -0.21 28.34 -26.54
N ASN A 73 -1.32 28.73 -27.18
CA ASN A 73 -1.72 28.24 -28.50
C ASN A 73 -0.87 28.81 -29.66
N LEU A 74 0.20 29.56 -29.41
CA LEU A 74 1.04 30.15 -30.45
C LEU A 74 2.54 30.09 -30.07
N LYS A 75 3.25 29.14 -30.69
CA LYS A 75 4.72 29.10 -30.84
C LYS A 75 5.57 28.98 -29.56
N SER A 76 5.80 27.75 -29.08
CA SER A 76 7.13 27.29 -28.65
C SER A 76 7.14 25.77 -28.38
N LYS A 77 8.29 25.14 -28.56
CA LYS A 77 8.58 23.72 -28.34
C LYS A 77 8.38 23.35 -26.86
N GLY A 78 7.88 22.13 -26.60
CA GLY A 78 8.03 21.49 -25.27
C GLY A 78 6.77 20.92 -24.59
N LYS A 79 5.73 20.49 -25.31
CA LYS A 79 4.51 19.92 -24.70
C LYS A 79 4.78 18.74 -23.74
N TYR A 80 4.42 18.85 -22.47
CA TYR A 80 4.15 17.67 -21.62
C TYR A 80 2.75 17.14 -21.93
N LYS A 81 2.61 16.37 -23.01
CA LYS A 81 1.37 15.64 -23.28
C LYS A 81 1.42 14.30 -22.54
N ILE A 82 0.52 14.10 -21.58
CA ILE A 82 0.35 12.81 -20.90
C ILE A 82 -0.16 11.81 -21.93
N ASP A 83 0.66 10.81 -22.24
CA ASP A 83 0.29 9.75 -23.17
C ASP A 83 -0.39 8.60 -22.41
N TYR A 84 -1.69 8.75 -22.19
CA TYR A 84 -2.51 7.74 -21.53
C TYR A 84 -2.49 6.39 -22.25
N LEU A 85 -2.21 6.36 -23.56
CA LEU A 85 -2.12 5.11 -24.32
C LEU A 85 -0.83 4.36 -23.95
N LYS A 86 0.31 5.05 -23.88
CA LYS A 86 1.56 4.44 -23.37
C LYS A 86 1.41 3.96 -21.93
N HIS A 87 0.74 4.75 -21.09
CA HIS A 87 0.45 4.38 -19.71
C HIS A 87 -0.41 3.11 -19.62
N TYR A 88 -1.44 3.01 -20.47
CA TYR A 88 -2.29 1.84 -20.57
C TYR A 88 -1.54 0.60 -21.05
N ILE A 89 -0.73 0.71 -22.11
CA ILE A 89 0.10 -0.38 -22.62
C ILE A 89 1.07 -0.85 -21.53
N PHE A 90 1.73 0.08 -20.84
CA PHE A 90 2.65 -0.25 -19.75
C PHE A 90 1.95 -1.01 -18.61
N GLY A 91 0.77 -0.55 -18.19
CA GLY A 91 -0.05 -1.27 -17.20
C GLY A 91 -0.43 -2.68 -17.67
N LEU A 92 -0.79 -2.84 -18.95
CA LEU A 92 -1.13 -4.14 -19.54
C LEU A 92 0.09 -5.07 -19.63
N THR A 93 1.27 -4.55 -19.94
CA THR A 93 2.52 -5.34 -19.90
C THR A 93 2.84 -5.83 -18.49
N LEU A 94 2.68 -4.99 -17.46
CA LEU A 94 2.88 -5.40 -16.07
C LEU A 94 1.86 -6.45 -15.64
N MET A 95 0.60 -6.28 -16.03
CA MET A 95 -0.48 -7.20 -15.72
C MET A 95 -0.25 -8.59 -16.35
N THR A 96 0.18 -8.62 -17.62
CA THR A 96 0.46 -9.88 -18.34
C THR A 96 1.67 -10.59 -17.76
N VAL A 97 2.76 -9.87 -17.47
CA VAL A 97 3.93 -10.42 -16.76
C VAL A 97 3.50 -11.02 -15.41
N GLY A 98 2.71 -10.30 -14.62
CA GLY A 98 2.21 -10.80 -13.33
C GLY A 98 1.37 -12.07 -13.47
N LEU A 99 0.49 -12.15 -14.47
CA LEU A 99 -0.30 -13.35 -14.74
C LEU A 99 0.57 -14.55 -15.14
N VAL A 100 1.57 -14.35 -16.00
CA VAL A 100 2.48 -15.42 -16.43
C VAL A 100 3.25 -15.97 -15.24
N PHE A 101 3.83 -15.11 -14.40
CA PHE A 101 4.56 -15.56 -13.21
C PHE A 101 3.65 -16.20 -12.16
N LEU A 102 2.39 -15.79 -12.05
CA LEU A 102 1.41 -16.47 -11.19
C LEU A 102 1.20 -17.93 -11.63
N VAL A 103 1.04 -18.16 -12.93
CA VAL A 103 0.87 -19.52 -13.48
C VAL A 103 2.15 -20.34 -13.26
N ILE A 104 3.32 -19.76 -13.53
CA ILE A 104 4.61 -20.43 -13.31
C ILE A 104 4.78 -20.81 -11.83
N ASP A 105 4.43 -19.92 -10.89
CA ASP A 105 4.56 -20.20 -9.46
C ASP A 105 3.64 -21.35 -9.02
N ILE A 106 2.41 -21.41 -9.53
CA ILE A 106 1.48 -22.53 -9.26
C ILE A 106 1.99 -23.85 -9.87
N LEU A 107 2.54 -23.80 -11.09
CA LEU A 107 3.12 -24.99 -11.73
C LEU A 107 4.36 -25.48 -10.97
N TRP A 108 5.18 -24.55 -10.47
CA TRP A 108 6.37 -24.85 -9.68
C TRP A 108 6.02 -25.51 -8.35
N THR A 109 4.96 -25.06 -7.67
CA THR A 109 4.52 -25.66 -6.42
C THR A 109 3.86 -27.02 -6.58
N GLY A 110 3.48 -27.42 -7.80
CA GLY A 110 2.84 -28.71 -8.08
C GLY A 110 1.42 -28.86 -7.52
N GLY A 111 0.83 -27.75 -7.06
CA GLY A 111 -0.46 -27.70 -6.36
C GLY A 111 -0.91 -26.27 -6.14
N VAL A 112 -2.19 -26.07 -5.78
CA VAL A 112 -2.76 -24.74 -5.53
C VAL A 112 -2.62 -24.39 -4.04
N PRO A 113 -1.80 -23.37 -3.68
CA PRO A 113 -1.52 -23.02 -2.28
C PRO A 113 -2.74 -22.63 -1.44
N LEU A 114 -3.84 -22.24 -2.08
CA LEU A 114 -5.11 -21.95 -1.40
C LEU A 114 -5.74 -23.20 -0.78
N PHE A 115 -5.63 -24.36 -1.42
CA PHE A 115 -6.27 -25.60 -1.00
C PHE A 115 -5.35 -26.51 -0.19
N ASP A 116 -4.03 -26.38 -0.39
CA ASP A 116 -3.03 -27.12 0.35
C ASP A 116 -1.99 -26.19 0.99
N LEU A 117 -1.97 -26.18 2.34
CA LEU A 117 -1.04 -25.38 3.12
C LEU A 117 0.42 -25.84 2.99
N THR A 118 0.66 -27.09 2.57
CA THR A 118 2.03 -27.60 2.38
C THR A 118 2.63 -27.06 1.08
N SER A 119 1.86 -27.04 0.00
CA SER A 119 2.20 -26.36 -1.27
C SER A 119 2.62 -24.90 -1.07
N LYS A 120 2.05 -24.20 -0.08
CA LYS A 120 2.40 -22.81 0.23
C LYS A 120 3.86 -22.61 0.68
N ARG A 121 4.48 -23.63 1.27
CA ARG A 121 5.89 -23.56 1.72
C ARG A 121 6.89 -23.65 0.56
N PHE A 122 6.45 -24.19 -0.58
CA PHE A 122 7.28 -24.37 -1.77
C PHE A 122 7.18 -23.20 -2.76
N LEU A 123 6.37 -22.19 -2.45
CA LEU A 123 6.28 -20.98 -3.25
C LEU A 123 7.63 -20.31 -3.34
N SER A 124 8.04 -19.98 -4.56
CA SER A 124 9.28 -19.26 -4.76
C SER A 124 9.07 -17.78 -4.43
N PRO A 125 9.89 -17.17 -3.56
CA PRO A 125 9.72 -15.75 -3.22
C PRO A 125 9.80 -14.85 -4.47
N LEU A 126 10.64 -15.22 -5.43
CA LEU A 126 10.86 -14.45 -6.66
C LEU A 126 9.64 -14.50 -7.60
N TYR A 127 9.07 -15.68 -7.90
CA TYR A 127 7.89 -15.73 -8.77
C TYR A 127 6.66 -15.15 -8.08
N THR A 128 6.52 -15.34 -6.76
CA THR A 128 5.48 -14.67 -5.98
C THR A 128 5.63 -13.15 -6.03
N MET A 129 6.85 -12.60 -5.98
CA MET A 129 7.08 -11.16 -6.11
C MET A 129 6.66 -10.65 -7.48
N LEU A 130 7.06 -11.35 -8.55
CA LEU A 130 6.72 -10.97 -9.93
C LEU A 130 5.23 -11.13 -10.21
N SER A 131 4.56 -12.12 -9.62
CA SER A 131 3.11 -12.29 -9.77
C SER A 131 2.32 -11.12 -9.19
N ARG A 132 2.83 -10.49 -8.12
CA ARG A 132 2.22 -9.29 -7.50
C ARG A 132 2.30 -8.05 -8.39
N LEU A 133 3.09 -8.04 -9.47
CA LEU A 133 3.06 -6.97 -10.49
C LEU A 133 1.67 -6.83 -11.12
N LEU A 134 0.85 -7.88 -11.08
CA LEU A 134 -0.55 -7.84 -11.49
C LEU A 134 -1.33 -6.72 -10.79
N ILE A 135 -1.09 -6.54 -9.47
CA ILE A 135 -1.75 -5.51 -8.65
C ILE A 135 -1.44 -4.12 -9.19
N LEU A 136 -0.16 -3.85 -9.43
CA LEU A 136 0.29 -2.56 -9.95
C LEU A 136 -0.19 -2.33 -11.39
N GLY A 137 -0.04 -3.34 -12.25
CA GLY A 137 -0.45 -3.28 -13.65
C GLY A 137 -1.95 -3.00 -13.79
N TRP A 138 -2.78 -3.70 -13.03
CA TRP A 138 -4.23 -3.49 -13.05
C TRP A 138 -4.63 -2.08 -12.57
N ALA A 139 -4.02 -1.59 -11.47
CA ALA A 139 -4.29 -0.24 -10.98
C ALA A 139 -3.95 0.85 -12.02
N ILE A 140 -2.81 0.70 -12.73
CA ILE A 140 -2.41 1.60 -13.81
C ILE A 140 -3.36 1.52 -15.00
N VAL A 141 -3.81 0.32 -15.39
CA VAL A 141 -4.77 0.12 -16.48
C VAL A 141 -6.08 0.87 -16.20
N VAL A 142 -6.63 0.72 -14.99
CA VAL A 142 -7.87 1.39 -14.57
C VAL A 142 -7.67 2.90 -14.52
N ALA A 143 -6.52 3.37 -14.02
CA ALA A 143 -6.22 4.79 -13.91
C ALA A 143 -5.96 5.47 -15.27
N SER A 144 -5.51 4.70 -16.27
CA SER A 144 -5.19 5.22 -17.60
C SER A 144 -6.39 5.19 -18.55
N LYS A 145 -7.29 4.21 -18.41
CA LYS A 145 -8.50 4.09 -19.24
C LYS A 145 -9.74 4.65 -18.52
N LEU A 146 -9.82 5.97 -18.49
CA LEU A 146 -10.88 6.73 -17.82
C LEU A 146 -12.29 6.43 -18.32
N SER A 147 -12.45 5.89 -19.54
CA SER A 147 -13.75 5.56 -20.14
C SER A 147 -14.37 4.22 -19.68
N LEU A 148 -13.67 3.40 -18.89
CA LEU A 148 -14.24 2.12 -18.42
C LEU A 148 -15.40 2.31 -17.44
N ASP A 149 -16.49 1.56 -17.62
CA ASP A 149 -17.61 1.61 -16.68
C ASP A 149 -17.21 1.12 -15.29
N LYS A 150 -17.75 1.76 -14.25
CA LYS A 150 -17.52 1.41 -12.84
C LYS A 150 -17.78 -0.08 -12.57
N ILE A 151 -18.89 -0.62 -13.09
CA ILE A 151 -19.29 -2.02 -12.88
C ILE A 151 -18.27 -2.98 -13.50
N ARG A 152 -17.81 -2.70 -14.74
CA ARG A 152 -16.81 -3.53 -15.41
C ARG A 152 -15.48 -3.54 -14.64
N VAL A 153 -15.04 -2.39 -14.16
CA VAL A 153 -13.83 -2.30 -13.32
C VAL A 153 -13.97 -3.14 -12.06
N ILE A 154 -15.11 -3.06 -11.35
CA ILE A 154 -15.34 -3.83 -10.12
C ILE A 154 -15.35 -5.34 -10.42
N ILE A 155 -16.06 -5.78 -11.46
CA ILE A 155 -16.14 -7.20 -11.84
C ILE A 155 -14.75 -7.75 -12.18
N TYR A 156 -13.98 -7.05 -13.03
CA TYR A 156 -12.63 -7.50 -13.38
C TYR A 156 -11.69 -7.50 -12.17
N SER A 157 -11.81 -6.50 -11.28
CA SER A 157 -11.05 -6.48 -10.03
C SER A 157 -11.37 -7.69 -9.15
N LEU A 158 -12.63 -8.10 -9.08
CA LEU A 158 -13.08 -9.27 -8.33
C LEU A 158 -12.52 -10.58 -8.93
N ILE A 159 -12.53 -10.70 -10.26
CA ILE A 159 -11.93 -11.84 -10.99
C ILE A 159 -10.42 -11.92 -10.73
N PHE A 160 -9.68 -10.81 -10.92
CA PHE A 160 -8.24 -10.78 -10.67
C PHE A 160 -7.89 -11.03 -9.21
N SER A 161 -8.73 -10.55 -8.28
CA SER A 161 -8.57 -10.84 -6.86
C SER A 161 -8.73 -12.34 -6.58
N GLY A 162 -9.67 -13.02 -7.24
CA GLY A 162 -9.83 -14.47 -7.16
C GLY A 162 -8.62 -15.23 -7.71
N VAL A 163 -8.05 -14.78 -8.84
CA VAL A 163 -6.84 -15.38 -9.42
C VAL A 163 -5.64 -15.22 -8.49
N ILE A 164 -5.40 -14.04 -7.93
CA ILE A 164 -4.34 -13.81 -6.93
C ILE A 164 -4.57 -14.65 -5.67
N MET A 165 -5.82 -14.83 -5.27
CA MET A 165 -6.17 -15.61 -4.07
C MET A 165 -5.75 -17.07 -4.17
N LEU A 166 -5.54 -17.62 -5.38
CA LEU A 166 -5.01 -18.97 -5.58
C LEU A 166 -3.65 -19.18 -4.91
N LEU A 167 -2.83 -18.13 -4.80
CA LEU A 167 -1.54 -18.16 -4.08
C LEU A 167 -1.71 -18.22 -2.56
N GLY A 168 -2.93 -18.09 -2.03
CA GLY A 168 -3.22 -18.14 -0.61
C GLY A 168 -2.78 -16.89 0.17
N TYR A 169 -2.55 -15.76 -0.50
CA TYR A 169 -2.20 -14.46 0.11
C TYR A 169 -3.41 -13.53 0.20
N ARG A 170 -3.90 -13.32 1.42
CA ARG A 170 -5.05 -12.43 1.70
C ARG A 170 -4.74 -10.95 1.52
N THR A 171 -3.53 -10.52 1.88
CA THR A 171 -3.10 -9.12 1.78
C THR A 171 -3.08 -8.64 0.34
N SER A 172 -2.57 -9.45 -0.58
CA SER A 172 -2.53 -9.15 -2.01
C SER A 172 -3.92 -8.90 -2.61
N VAL A 173 -4.92 -9.67 -2.17
CA VAL A 173 -6.34 -9.48 -2.55
C VAL A 173 -6.86 -8.14 -2.03
N MET A 174 -6.62 -7.85 -0.74
CA MET A 174 -7.06 -6.59 -0.12
C MET A 174 -6.44 -5.38 -0.79
N VAL A 175 -5.15 -5.43 -1.10
CA VAL A 175 -4.44 -4.33 -1.76
C VAL A 175 -5.01 -4.09 -3.16
N LEU A 176 -5.28 -5.14 -3.95
CA LEU A 176 -5.87 -4.97 -5.30
C LEU A 176 -7.27 -4.35 -5.24
N LEU A 177 -8.11 -4.80 -4.30
CA LEU A 177 -9.47 -4.26 -4.15
C LEU A 177 -9.42 -2.80 -3.63
N MET A 178 -8.56 -2.50 -2.66
CA MET A 178 -8.40 -1.14 -2.14
C MET A 178 -7.82 -0.20 -3.20
N SER A 179 -6.82 -0.64 -3.97
CA SER A 179 -6.17 0.21 -4.98
C SER A 179 -7.14 0.56 -6.10
N THR A 180 -7.96 -0.40 -6.54
CA THR A 180 -8.98 -0.17 -7.56
C THR A 180 -10.08 0.78 -7.07
N LEU A 181 -10.51 0.65 -5.81
CA LEU A 181 -11.43 1.60 -5.18
C LEU A 181 -10.82 3.00 -5.10
N PHE A 182 -9.56 3.15 -4.70
CA PHE A 182 -8.91 4.46 -4.64
C PHE A 182 -8.75 5.08 -6.03
N VAL A 183 -8.38 4.31 -7.05
CA VAL A 183 -8.38 4.82 -8.43
C VAL A 183 -9.76 5.34 -8.79
N LEU A 184 -10.82 4.55 -8.63
CA LEU A 184 -12.19 4.99 -8.94
C LEU A 184 -12.61 6.24 -8.15
N TYR A 185 -12.21 6.32 -6.88
CA TYR A 185 -12.47 7.43 -5.98
C TYR A 185 -11.80 8.74 -6.45
N TYR A 186 -10.49 8.69 -6.69
CA TYR A 186 -9.75 9.88 -7.15
C TYR A 186 -10.07 10.27 -8.59
N THR A 187 -10.64 9.34 -9.37
CA THR A 187 -11.19 9.60 -10.72
C THR A 187 -12.62 10.19 -10.69
N ASN A 188 -13.18 10.49 -9.51
CA ASN A 188 -14.56 11.01 -9.32
C ASN A 188 -15.68 10.07 -9.78
N LYS A 189 -15.43 8.76 -9.90
CA LYS A 189 -16.46 7.77 -10.26
C LYS A 189 -17.26 7.26 -9.07
N ILE A 190 -16.76 7.50 -7.85
CA ILE A 190 -17.33 7.03 -6.59
C ILE A 190 -17.35 8.20 -5.61
N LYS A 191 -18.45 8.36 -4.88
CA LYS A 191 -18.60 9.38 -3.82
C LYS A 191 -18.06 8.89 -2.48
N ASN A 192 -17.78 9.80 -1.54
CA ASN A 192 -17.30 9.48 -0.18
C ASN A 192 -18.14 8.40 0.53
N ARG A 193 -19.47 8.46 0.41
CA ARG A 193 -20.40 7.47 1.00
C ARG A 193 -20.22 6.07 0.40
N GLU A 194 -20.03 6.00 -0.90
CA GLU A 194 -19.85 4.72 -1.59
C GLU A 194 -18.47 4.13 -1.26
N LEU A 195 -17.43 4.95 -1.12
CA LEU A 195 -16.11 4.50 -0.68
C LEU A 195 -16.21 3.82 0.70
N LEU A 196 -16.88 4.47 1.67
CA LEU A 196 -17.10 3.90 3.00
C LEU A 196 -17.90 2.59 2.96
N LEU A 197 -18.94 2.51 2.12
CA LEU A 197 -19.72 1.29 1.92
C LEU A 197 -18.91 0.14 1.29
N PHE A 198 -18.02 0.44 0.34
CA PHE A 198 -17.16 -0.58 -0.25
C PHE A 198 -16.09 -1.06 0.73
N ILE A 199 -15.48 -0.15 1.49
CA ILE A 199 -14.51 -0.51 2.54
C ILE A 199 -15.20 -1.38 3.61
N SER A 200 -16.40 -1.00 4.07
CA SER A 200 -17.15 -1.81 5.03
C SER A 200 -17.57 -3.15 4.43
N GLY A 201 -17.91 -3.20 3.14
CA GLY A 201 -18.19 -4.45 2.42
C GLY A 201 -16.99 -5.38 2.36
N ILE A 202 -15.78 -4.87 2.10
CA ILE A 202 -14.54 -5.65 2.12
C ILE A 202 -14.29 -6.21 3.53
N LEU A 203 -14.47 -5.38 4.56
CA LEU A 203 -14.25 -5.77 5.96
C LEU A 203 -15.29 -6.82 6.40
N ALA A 204 -16.54 -6.68 5.99
CA ALA A 204 -17.60 -7.67 6.22
C ALA A 204 -17.32 -9.01 5.51
N LEU A 205 -16.84 -8.97 4.26
CA LEU A 205 -16.43 -10.16 3.51
C LEU A 205 -15.29 -10.90 4.23
N LEU A 206 -14.29 -10.17 4.72
CA LEU A 206 -13.19 -10.72 5.52
C LEU A 206 -13.68 -11.36 6.81
N LEU A 207 -14.58 -10.69 7.56
CA LEU A 207 -15.17 -11.24 8.78
C LEU A 207 -15.96 -12.51 8.48
N LEU A 208 -16.76 -12.53 7.42
CA LEU A 208 -17.55 -13.70 7.03
C LEU A 208 -16.66 -14.89 6.67
N LEU A 209 -15.60 -14.68 5.89
CA LEU A 209 -14.58 -15.71 5.60
C LEU A 209 -13.90 -16.21 6.88
N SER A 210 -13.64 -15.31 7.82
CA SER A 210 -13.04 -15.63 9.13
C SER A 210 -13.95 -16.53 9.97
N LEU A 211 -15.26 -16.24 10.00
CA LEU A 211 -16.25 -17.03 10.73
C LEU A 211 -16.48 -18.42 10.11
N ILE A 212 -16.49 -18.51 8.78
CA ILE A 212 -16.56 -19.80 8.08
C ILE A 212 -15.36 -20.66 8.46
N LYS A 213 -14.16 -20.07 8.46
CA LYS A 213 -12.93 -20.77 8.84
C LYS A 213 -12.98 -21.27 10.29
N LEU A 214 -13.53 -20.48 11.20
CA LEU A 214 -13.71 -20.88 12.60
C LEU A 214 -14.61 -22.11 12.73
N LYS A 215 -15.73 -22.14 12.00
CA LYS A 215 -16.64 -23.30 11.98
C LYS A 215 -16.00 -24.57 11.41
N ILE A 216 -15.10 -24.42 10.43
CA ILE A 216 -14.46 -25.55 9.75
C ILE A 216 -13.24 -26.07 10.53
N LEU A 217 -12.41 -25.20 11.10
CA LEU A 217 -11.14 -25.58 11.76
C LEU A 217 -11.24 -25.71 13.29
N GLY A 218 -12.36 -25.32 13.92
CA GLY A 218 -12.56 -25.47 15.37
C GLY A 218 -11.61 -24.65 16.24
N SER A 219 -10.90 -23.65 15.70
CA SER A 219 -10.04 -22.77 16.50
C SER A 219 -10.88 -21.75 17.26
N GLY A 220 -10.69 -21.61 18.58
CA GLY A 220 -11.40 -20.62 19.39
C GLY A 220 -11.08 -19.15 19.01
N GLY A 221 -12.09 -18.28 19.11
CA GLY A 221 -11.98 -16.81 18.98
C GLY A 221 -12.17 -16.25 17.57
N ILE A 222 -12.63 -14.99 17.44
CA ILE A 222 -12.79 -14.32 16.13
C ILE A 222 -11.39 -14.20 15.47
N PRO A 223 -11.10 -14.88 14.33
CA PRO A 223 -9.74 -15.01 13.82
C PRO A 223 -9.11 -13.71 13.28
N LEU A 224 -9.90 -12.63 13.21
CA LEU A 224 -9.45 -11.30 12.74
C LEU A 224 -8.98 -10.44 13.91
N LEU A 225 -9.76 -10.37 15.00
CA LEU A 225 -9.38 -9.65 16.23
C LEU A 225 -8.15 -10.29 16.90
N SER A 226 -8.14 -11.62 17.03
CA SER A 226 -6.98 -12.35 17.56
C SER A 226 -5.68 -12.12 16.77
N ARG A 227 -5.79 -11.80 15.47
CA ARG A 227 -4.63 -11.43 14.66
C ARG A 227 -4.17 -10.01 14.91
N MET A 228 -5.10 -9.06 15.01
CA MET A 228 -4.80 -7.68 15.36
C MET A 228 -4.17 -7.59 16.75
N ASP A 229 -4.67 -8.36 17.72
CA ASP A 229 -4.10 -8.47 19.07
C ASP A 229 -2.70 -9.09 19.05
N LEU A 230 -2.49 -10.13 18.24
CA LEU A 230 -1.16 -10.74 18.11
C LEU A 230 -0.14 -9.78 17.48
N THR A 231 -0.51 -8.99 16.47
CA THR A 231 0.43 -8.04 15.86
C THR A 231 0.71 -6.85 16.76
N MET A 232 -0.28 -6.38 17.52
CA MET A 232 -0.09 -5.28 18.47
C MET A 232 0.63 -5.69 19.75
N SER A 233 0.43 -6.92 20.25
CA SER A 233 1.25 -7.44 21.36
C SER A 233 2.72 -7.61 20.95
N VAL A 234 2.98 -8.05 19.71
CA VAL A 234 4.35 -8.07 19.16
C VAL A 234 4.93 -6.65 19.06
N LEU A 235 4.15 -5.66 18.63
CA LEU A 235 4.57 -4.26 18.67
C LEU A 235 4.93 -3.84 20.10
N ASP A 236 4.11 -4.20 21.09
CA ASP A 236 4.32 -3.86 22.49
C ASP A 236 5.64 -4.43 23.02
N ILE A 237 5.92 -5.70 22.71
CA ILE A 237 7.19 -6.34 23.05
C ILE A 237 8.37 -5.63 22.37
N ILE A 238 8.24 -5.25 21.09
CA ILE A 238 9.32 -4.55 20.37
C ILE A 238 9.61 -3.18 21.01
N VAL A 239 8.57 -2.43 21.39
CA VAL A 239 8.75 -1.10 21.99
C VAL A 239 9.45 -1.17 23.34
N HIS A 240 9.10 -2.15 24.18
CA HIS A 240 9.68 -2.27 25.52
C HIS A 240 11.04 -2.96 25.54
N ASN A 241 11.24 -4.00 24.72
CA ASN A 241 12.41 -4.89 24.82
C ASN A 241 13.39 -4.78 23.65
N PHE A 242 12.97 -4.29 22.49
CA PHE A 242 13.80 -4.28 21.26
C PHE A 242 13.93 -2.90 20.61
N ASN A 243 13.75 -1.82 21.38
CA ASN A 243 13.87 -0.45 20.92
C ASN A 243 15.27 -0.14 20.37
N GLY A 244 15.39 -0.04 19.05
CA GLY A 244 16.66 0.25 18.36
C GLY A 244 17.68 -0.89 18.37
N VAL A 245 17.28 -2.11 18.75
CA VAL A 245 18.20 -3.25 18.87
C VAL A 245 18.67 -3.75 17.51
N PHE A 246 17.83 -3.65 16.48
CA PHE A 246 18.13 -4.23 15.17
C PHE A 246 19.04 -3.35 14.29
N ASN A 247 19.23 -2.06 14.61
CA ASN A 247 20.15 -1.15 13.91
C ASN A 247 20.05 -1.18 12.36
N GLY A 248 18.83 -1.27 11.81
CA GLY A 248 18.60 -1.36 10.36
C GLY A 248 18.68 -2.77 9.78
N TYR A 249 18.88 -3.81 10.60
CA TYR A 249 18.98 -5.19 10.12
C TYR A 249 17.65 -5.74 9.58
N LEU A 250 16.49 -5.28 10.06
CA LEU A 250 15.19 -5.70 9.52
C LEU A 250 14.98 -5.13 8.12
N THR A 251 15.33 -3.88 7.90
CA THR A 251 15.28 -3.24 6.57
C THR A 251 16.33 -3.84 5.62
N TYR A 252 17.55 -4.12 6.10
CA TYR A 252 18.58 -4.81 5.32
C TYR A 252 18.12 -6.22 4.91
N SER A 253 17.63 -7.01 5.86
CA SER A 253 17.18 -8.39 5.60
C SER A 253 15.98 -8.47 4.66
N ALA A 254 15.17 -7.41 4.55
CA ALA A 254 14.07 -7.35 3.58
C ALA A 254 14.55 -7.48 2.13
N ILE A 255 15.75 -6.97 1.84
CA ILE A 255 16.37 -7.03 0.51
C ILE A 255 17.17 -8.33 0.35
N TYR A 256 18.06 -8.61 1.30
CA TYR A 256 19.01 -9.73 1.19
C TYR A 256 18.36 -11.11 1.38
N SER A 257 17.16 -11.17 1.98
CA SER A 257 16.42 -12.43 2.09
C SER A 257 16.01 -13.00 0.74
N TYR A 258 15.74 -12.15 -0.26
CA TYR A 258 15.38 -12.60 -1.61
C TYR A 258 16.58 -13.13 -2.39
N LEU A 259 17.80 -12.73 -2.00
CA LEU A 259 19.05 -13.27 -2.52
C LEU A 259 19.47 -14.56 -1.80
N GLY A 260 18.68 -15.03 -0.82
CA GLY A 260 19.00 -16.21 -0.02
C GLY A 260 20.12 -16.00 1.00
N MET A 261 20.55 -14.76 1.23
CA MET A 261 21.71 -14.44 2.06
C MET A 261 21.35 -14.27 3.55
N THR A 262 20.10 -13.92 3.85
CA THR A 262 19.61 -13.75 5.23
C THR A 262 18.19 -14.31 5.39
N PRO A 263 17.77 -14.69 6.61
CA PRO A 263 16.37 -14.95 6.88
C PRO A 263 15.51 -13.69 6.63
N GLY A 264 14.24 -13.87 6.30
CA GLY A 264 13.33 -12.75 6.10
C GLY A 264 13.10 -11.94 7.39
N PRO A 265 12.74 -10.64 7.28
CA PRO A 265 12.55 -9.76 8.45
C PRO A 265 11.56 -10.32 9.47
N ARG A 266 10.47 -10.94 8.99
CA ARG A 266 9.43 -11.57 9.83
C ARG A 266 9.94 -12.79 10.59
N THR A 267 10.91 -13.51 10.03
CA THR A 267 11.57 -14.65 10.68
C THR A 267 12.57 -14.15 11.72
N ILE A 268 13.29 -13.05 11.44
CA ILE A 268 14.22 -12.43 12.39
C ILE A 268 13.48 -11.94 13.64
N VAL A 269 12.35 -11.26 13.46
CA VAL A 269 11.50 -10.83 14.59
C VAL A 269 11.00 -12.04 15.38
N ALA A 270 10.52 -13.09 14.72
CA ALA A 270 10.06 -14.31 15.39
C ALA A 270 11.16 -15.01 16.22
N ASN A 271 12.35 -15.17 15.62
CA ASN A 271 13.50 -15.77 16.30
C ASN A 271 13.96 -14.91 17.49
N SER A 272 13.87 -13.58 17.38
CA SER A 272 14.21 -12.66 18.48
C SER A 272 13.23 -12.75 19.65
N LEU A 273 11.99 -13.16 19.39
CA LEU A 273 10.98 -13.48 20.40
C LEU A 273 11.11 -14.91 20.95
N GLY A 274 12.13 -15.68 20.51
CA GLY A 274 12.36 -17.06 20.93
C GLY A 274 11.45 -18.09 20.26
N ILE A 275 10.71 -17.71 19.20
CA ILE A 275 9.77 -18.61 18.52
C ILE A 275 10.36 -19.01 17.16
N TYR A 276 10.89 -20.24 17.11
CA TYR A 276 11.55 -20.78 15.93
C TYR A 276 10.54 -21.45 14.97
N GLY A 277 10.85 -21.41 13.67
CA GLY A 277 10.06 -22.09 12.64
C GLY A 277 8.75 -21.38 12.25
N VAL A 278 8.51 -20.18 12.78
CA VAL A 278 7.36 -19.34 12.43
C VAL A 278 7.81 -17.97 11.93
N THR A 279 6.90 -17.27 11.25
CA THR A 279 7.10 -15.88 10.84
C THR A 279 6.12 -14.99 11.59
N ILE A 280 6.63 -13.95 12.24
CA ILE A 280 5.81 -12.97 12.96
C ILE A 280 5.95 -11.62 12.25
N THR A 281 4.82 -11.03 11.89
CA THR A 281 4.76 -9.74 11.20
C THR A 281 4.84 -8.62 12.22
N PRO A 282 5.90 -7.79 12.22
CA PRO A 282 5.83 -6.52 12.93
C PRO A 282 4.91 -5.56 12.15
N THR A 283 4.19 -4.70 12.87
CA THR A 283 3.45 -3.59 12.25
C THR A 283 4.42 -2.61 11.57
N ILE A 284 3.89 -1.69 10.76
CA ILE A 284 4.70 -0.60 10.18
C ILE A 284 5.49 0.18 11.24
N PHE A 285 4.92 0.33 12.44
CA PHE A 285 5.56 0.98 13.58
C PHE A 285 6.66 0.09 14.18
N GLY A 286 6.37 -1.20 14.36
CA GLY A 286 7.29 -2.15 14.98
C GLY A 286 8.59 -2.34 14.20
N GLY A 287 8.51 -2.38 12.86
CA GLY A 287 9.71 -2.46 12.02
C GLY A 287 10.65 -1.26 12.22
N VAL A 288 10.09 -0.05 12.27
CA VAL A 288 10.85 1.19 12.43
C VAL A 288 11.44 1.31 13.84
N ILE A 289 10.65 1.01 14.87
CA ILE A 289 11.09 1.11 16.27
C ILE A 289 12.13 0.03 16.57
N GLY A 290 11.96 -1.17 16.01
CA GLY A 290 12.96 -2.22 16.13
C GLY A 290 14.31 -1.82 15.51
N ASP A 291 14.30 -1.27 14.30
CA ASP A 291 15.52 -0.91 13.58
C ASP A 291 16.19 0.37 14.09
N TYR A 292 15.43 1.43 14.33
CA TYR A 292 15.94 2.79 14.56
C TYR A 292 15.52 3.39 15.90
N GLY A 293 14.79 2.62 16.70
CA GLY A 293 14.24 3.07 17.97
C GLY A 293 13.10 4.07 17.85
N VAL A 294 12.61 4.53 18.99
CA VAL A 294 11.51 5.50 19.08
C VAL A 294 11.84 6.80 18.35
N LEU A 295 13.10 7.24 18.38
CA LEU A 295 13.54 8.46 17.68
C LEU A 295 13.44 8.31 16.16
N GLY A 296 13.56 7.10 15.61
CA GLY A 296 13.44 6.81 14.18
C GLY A 296 12.04 7.06 13.60
N ILE A 297 11.01 7.15 14.45
CA ILE A 297 9.63 7.42 14.03
C ILE A 297 9.52 8.76 13.29
N VAL A 298 10.17 9.80 13.82
CA VAL A 298 10.07 11.16 13.28
C VAL A 298 10.62 11.25 11.86
N PRO A 299 11.88 10.87 11.57
CA PRO A 299 12.39 10.91 10.21
C PRO A 299 11.67 9.92 9.28
N TYR A 300 11.30 8.73 9.75
CA TYR A 300 10.65 7.73 8.90
C TYR A 300 9.25 8.18 8.45
N PHE A 301 8.35 8.45 9.40
CA PHE A 301 6.99 8.91 9.07
C PHE A 301 6.97 10.33 8.52
N GLY A 302 7.97 11.14 8.86
CA GLY A 302 8.20 12.45 8.26
C GLY A 302 8.47 12.36 6.76
N LEU A 303 9.49 11.60 6.36
CA LEU A 303 9.83 11.40 4.96
C LEU A 303 8.71 10.69 4.19
N LEU A 304 8.12 9.64 4.79
CA LEU A 304 7.00 8.91 4.20
C LEU A 304 5.79 9.83 3.98
N GLY A 305 5.48 10.70 4.95
CA GLY A 305 4.40 11.67 4.85
C GLY A 305 4.65 12.68 3.73
N ILE A 306 5.82 13.31 3.68
CA ILE A 306 6.19 14.26 2.63
C ILE A 306 6.09 13.59 1.25
N PHE A 307 6.65 12.39 1.11
CA PHE A 307 6.62 11.62 -0.12
C PHE A 307 5.18 11.32 -0.58
N MET A 308 4.34 10.79 0.31
CA MET A 308 2.95 10.45 -0.02
C MET A 308 2.11 11.69 -0.32
N GLY A 309 2.32 12.80 0.40
CA GLY A 309 1.61 14.07 0.17
C GLY A 309 2.00 14.73 -1.16
N PHE A 310 3.28 14.65 -1.53
CA PHE A 310 3.77 15.13 -2.81
C PHE A 310 3.25 14.28 -3.97
N LEU A 311 3.34 12.96 -3.86
CA LEU A 311 2.84 12.03 -4.88
C LEU A 311 1.31 12.13 -5.05
N TYR A 312 0.57 12.39 -3.97
CA TYR A 312 -0.87 12.64 -4.04
C TYR A 312 -1.22 13.79 -5.00
N ARG A 313 -0.52 14.93 -4.88
CA ARG A 313 -0.74 16.08 -5.77
C ARG A 313 -0.38 15.76 -7.22
N ILE A 314 0.75 15.08 -7.44
CA ILE A 314 1.12 14.62 -8.78
C ILE A 314 0.04 13.68 -9.37
N ALA A 315 -0.46 12.73 -8.57
CA ALA A 315 -1.49 11.79 -8.99
C ALA A 315 -2.82 12.48 -9.35
N GLU A 316 -3.22 13.49 -8.57
CA GLU A 316 -4.42 14.29 -8.82
C GLU A 316 -4.30 15.10 -10.13
N SER A 317 -3.12 15.70 -10.34
CA SER A 317 -2.82 16.56 -11.49
C SER A 317 -2.60 15.79 -12.80
N PHE A 318 -1.80 14.73 -12.79
CA PHE A 318 -1.37 14.04 -14.01
C PHE A 318 -2.14 12.74 -14.32
N LYS A 319 -2.80 12.11 -13.34
CA LYS A 319 -3.56 10.85 -13.50
C LYS A 319 -2.74 9.73 -14.19
N GLY A 320 -3.39 8.70 -14.74
CA GLY A 320 -2.70 7.59 -15.44
C GLY A 320 -1.78 6.78 -14.51
N ILE A 321 -0.52 6.56 -14.90
CA ILE A 321 0.46 5.82 -14.08
C ILE A 321 0.58 6.42 -12.67
N TYR A 322 0.65 7.75 -12.54
CA TYR A 322 0.82 8.40 -11.24
C TYR A 322 -0.31 8.07 -10.29
N LEU A 323 -1.55 8.07 -10.79
CA LEU A 323 -2.72 7.71 -9.98
C LEU A 323 -2.76 6.22 -9.66
N GLY A 324 -2.44 5.35 -10.62
CA GLY A 324 -2.36 3.90 -10.38
C GLY A 324 -1.34 3.55 -9.31
N VAL A 325 -0.13 4.12 -9.39
CA VAL A 325 0.94 3.90 -8.42
C VAL A 325 0.57 4.47 -7.06
N TYR A 326 0.08 5.71 -7.00
CA TYR A 326 -0.36 6.32 -5.74
C TYR A 326 -1.44 5.48 -5.04
N ALA A 327 -2.42 4.99 -5.77
CA ALA A 327 -3.50 4.17 -5.21
C ALA A 327 -2.99 2.83 -4.63
N VAL A 328 -2.00 2.20 -5.28
CA VAL A 328 -1.35 0.99 -4.78
C VAL A 328 -0.54 1.29 -3.52
N LEU A 329 0.26 2.36 -3.52
CA LEU A 329 1.05 2.76 -2.35
C LEU A 329 0.16 3.12 -1.16
N LEU A 330 -0.93 3.86 -1.37
CA LEU A 330 -1.89 4.18 -0.32
C LEU A 330 -2.54 2.91 0.25
N SER A 331 -2.88 1.94 -0.62
CA SER A 331 -3.45 0.65 -0.19
C SER A 331 -2.47 -0.15 0.66
N TYR A 332 -1.22 -0.25 0.23
CA TYR A 332 -0.17 -0.90 1.02
C TYR A 332 0.08 -0.17 2.33
N LEU A 333 0.11 1.17 2.35
CA LEU A 333 0.28 1.96 3.56
C LEU A 333 -0.79 1.65 4.61
N LEU A 334 -2.06 1.57 4.20
CA LEU A 334 -3.18 1.26 5.09
C LEU A 334 -3.13 -0.20 5.58
N VAL A 335 -2.88 -1.15 4.68
CA VAL A 335 -2.78 -2.58 5.03
C VAL A 335 -1.54 -2.88 5.90
N SER A 336 -0.50 -2.07 5.80
CA SER A 336 0.74 -2.23 6.56
C SER A 336 0.62 -1.87 8.03
N ILE A 337 -0.47 -1.20 8.44
CA ILE A 337 -0.77 -0.99 9.87
C ILE A 337 -0.86 -2.34 10.58
N GLU A 338 -1.47 -3.35 9.95
CA GLU A 338 -1.55 -4.72 10.48
C GLU A 338 -0.32 -5.56 10.07
N THR A 339 0.10 -5.48 8.80
CA THR A 339 0.97 -6.51 8.19
C THR A 339 2.43 -6.09 7.93
N GLY A 340 2.76 -4.83 8.19
CA GLY A 340 4.08 -4.23 7.99
C GLY A 340 4.46 -4.01 6.51
N ILE A 341 5.48 -3.16 6.28
CA ILE A 341 6.01 -2.81 4.93
C ILE A 341 7.17 -3.71 4.49
N LEU A 342 7.63 -4.64 5.32
CA LEU A 342 8.93 -5.34 5.17
C LEU A 342 9.02 -6.38 4.03
N ASP A 343 8.07 -6.40 3.10
CA ASP A 343 8.15 -7.24 1.90
C ASP A 343 8.82 -6.46 0.75
N LEU A 344 9.76 -7.09 0.03
CA LEU A 344 10.58 -6.44 -1.01
C LEU A 344 9.74 -5.85 -2.16
N ASP A 345 8.66 -6.51 -2.57
CA ASP A 345 7.75 -5.99 -3.59
C ASP A 345 7.17 -4.63 -3.20
N VAL A 346 6.82 -4.46 -1.93
CA VAL A 346 6.27 -3.21 -1.41
C VAL A 346 7.34 -2.12 -1.46
N ILE A 347 8.56 -2.44 -1.00
CA ILE A 347 9.71 -1.52 -1.07
C ILE A 347 9.97 -1.08 -2.52
N LEU A 348 9.96 -2.01 -3.47
CA LEU A 348 10.14 -1.72 -4.89
C LEU A 348 9.04 -0.79 -5.44
N TYR A 349 7.78 -0.95 -5.01
CA TYR A 349 6.72 -0.02 -5.39
C TYR A 349 6.93 1.38 -4.84
N TYR A 350 7.39 1.51 -3.58
CA TYR A 350 7.72 2.81 -3.00
C TYR A 350 8.88 3.48 -3.75
N ILE A 351 9.92 2.72 -4.11
CA ILE A 351 11.03 3.21 -4.94
C ILE A 351 10.50 3.65 -6.31
N PHE A 352 9.63 2.87 -6.95
CA PHE A 352 9.05 3.22 -8.24
C PHE A 352 8.23 4.52 -8.17
N GLY A 353 7.42 4.70 -7.12
CA GLY A 353 6.70 5.95 -6.87
C GLY A 353 7.64 7.14 -6.64
N PHE A 354 8.75 6.93 -5.92
CA PHE A 354 9.77 7.96 -5.71
C PHE A 354 10.49 8.36 -7.01
N LEU A 355 10.82 7.40 -7.87
CA LEU A 355 11.39 7.66 -9.20
C LEU A 355 10.43 8.45 -10.09
N LEU A 356 9.12 8.19 -10.00
CA LEU A 356 8.11 8.98 -10.71
C LEU A 356 8.06 10.43 -10.23
N CYS A 357 8.17 10.67 -8.92
CA CYS A 357 8.28 12.01 -8.35
C CYS A 357 9.51 12.75 -8.90
N ILE A 358 10.68 12.11 -8.89
CA ILE A 358 11.92 12.68 -9.44
C ILE A 358 11.76 12.98 -10.93
N TYR A 359 11.20 12.05 -11.70
CA TYR A 359 11.00 12.22 -13.14
C TYR A 359 10.17 13.47 -13.47
N VAL A 360 9.09 13.71 -12.71
CA VAL A 360 8.25 14.91 -12.87
C VAL A 360 9.03 16.19 -12.54
N ILE A 361 9.81 16.18 -11.46
CA ILE A 361 10.66 17.30 -11.05
C ILE A 361 11.72 17.60 -12.12
N LEU A 362 12.48 16.60 -12.55
CA LEU A 362 13.52 16.75 -13.58
C LEU A 362 12.93 17.30 -14.89
N ARG A 363 11.74 16.82 -15.26
CA ARG A 363 11.08 17.31 -16.48
C ARG A 363 10.66 18.77 -16.36
N LYS A 364 10.25 19.25 -15.18
CA LYS A 364 10.04 20.68 -14.95
C LYS A 364 11.32 21.48 -15.22
N PHE A 365 12.46 21.04 -14.69
CA PHE A 365 13.73 21.73 -14.90
C PHE A 365 14.16 21.74 -16.37
N MET A 366 13.92 20.65 -17.11
CA MET A 366 14.23 20.60 -18.54
C MET A 366 13.32 21.48 -19.40
N CYS A 367 12.05 21.72 -19.03
CA CYS A 367 11.18 22.62 -19.78
C CYS A 367 11.47 24.11 -19.52
N ARG A 368 12.16 24.46 -18.42
CA ARG A 368 12.57 25.83 -18.09
C ARG A 368 13.90 26.26 -18.73
N SER A 369 14.72 25.31 -19.20
CA SER A 369 15.96 25.56 -19.93
C SER A 369 15.72 25.53 -21.43
#